data_AF-A0A958T6G7-F1
#
_entry.id   AF-A0A958T6G7-F1
#
_cell.length_a   1.000
_cell.length_b   1.000
_cell.length_c   1.000
_cell.angle_alpha   90.00
_cell.angle_beta   90.00
_cell.angle_gamma   90.00
#
_symmetry.space_group_name_H-M   'P 1'
#
loop_
_entity.id
_entity.type
_entity.pdbx_description
1 polymer ?
#
loop_
_entity_poly.entity_id
_entity_poly.type
_entity_poly.pdbx_seq_one_letter_code
_entity_poly.pdbx_strand_id
1 'polypeptide(L)' 'MNLKYFVIKGKKKYCSIYVRFWDSKRIDQKTKTGISTQYNEWSASKQRIKIKPDSVNTDELNNKL' A
#
# COMPACT_ATOMS: atom_id res chain seq x y z
N MET A 1 22.11 -6.68 -1.68
CA MET A 1 20.78 -7.13 -1.19
C MET A 1 19.78 -5.99 -1.29
N ASN A 2 18.79 -6.15 -2.17
CA ASN A 2 17.75 -5.16 -2.44
C ASN A 2 16.40 -5.60 -1.87
N LEU A 3 15.56 -4.63 -1.54
CA LEU A 3 14.23 -4.84 -0.98
C LEU A 3 13.17 -4.04 -1.73
N LYS A 4 12.01 -4.65 -1.98
CA LYS A 4 10.88 -4.00 -2.65
C LYS A 4 9.57 -4.50 -2.08
N TYR A 5 8.70 -3.57 -1.70
CA TYR A 5 7.32 -3.86 -1.39
C TYR A 5 6.45 -3.67 -2.63
N PHE A 6 5.48 -4.57 -2.79
CA PHE A 6 4.55 -4.52 -3.90
C PHE A 6 3.25 -5.26 -3.56
N VAL A 7 2.21 -4.95 -4.30
CA VAL A 7 0.92 -5.66 -4.26
C VAL A 7 0.68 -6.30 -5.61
N ILE A 8 0.01 -7.45 -5.61
CA ILE A 8 -0.41 -8.13 -6.84
C ILE A 8 -1.92 -7.95 -6.95
N LYS A 9 -2.40 -7.38 -8.05
CA LYS A 9 -3.83 -7.24 -8.31
C LYS A 9 -4.43 -8.63 -8.55
N GLY A 10 -5.31 -9.05 -7.64
CA GLY A 10 -6.08 -10.29 -7.78
C GLY A 10 -7.56 -10.02 -8.08
N LYS A 11 -8.37 -11.08 -8.08
CA LYS A 11 -9.84 -10.99 -8.17
C LYS A 11 -10.50 -10.49 -6.87
N LYS A 12 -9.78 -10.57 -5.74
CA LYS A 12 -10.30 -10.21 -4.41
C LYS A 12 -10.21 -8.70 -4.18
N LYS A 13 -11.14 -8.16 -3.39
CA LYS A 13 -11.16 -6.75 -2.97
C LYS A 13 -9.86 -6.33 -2.27
N TYR A 14 -9.36 -7.20 -1.39
CA TYR A 14 -8.11 -6.98 -0.67
C TYR A 14 -6.97 -7.77 -1.31
N CYS A 15 -5.83 -7.10 -1.45
CA CYS A 15 -4.58 -7.67 -1.95
C CYS A 15 -3.57 -7.71 -0.81
N SER A 16 -2.87 -8.83 -0.64
CA SER A 16 -1.77 -8.90 0.32
C SER A 16 -0.57 -8.09 -0.16
N ILE A 17 0.11 -7.43 0.77
CA ILE A 17 1.40 -6.80 0.52
C ILE A 17 2.47 -7.90 0.55
N TYR A 18 3.36 -7.85 -0.43
CA TYR A 18 4.51 -8.74 -0.55
C TYR A 18 5.78 -7.94 -0.37
N VAL A 19 6.81 -8.60 0.16
CA VAL A 19 8.19 -8.13 0.16
C VAL A 19 9.03 -9.07 -0.69
N ARG A 20 9.87 -8.50 -1.56
CA ARG A 20 10.86 -9.24 -2.34
C ARG A 20 12.26 -8.85 -1.88
N PHE A 21 13.07 -9.86 -1.59
CA PHE A 21 14.49 -9.76 -1.34
C PHE A 21 15.22 -10.32 -2.56
N TRP A 22 16.06 -9.52 -3.20
CA TRP A 22 16.87 -10.02 -4.31
C TRP A 22 18.29 -9.49 -4.28
N ASP A 23 19.21 -10.35 -4.72
CA ASP A 23 20.63 -10.06 -4.88
C ASP A 23 21.13 -10.70 -6.18
N SER A 24 20.88 -10.01 -7.29
CA SER A 24 21.25 -10.46 -8.65
C SER A 24 20.91 -11.94 -8.90
N LYS A 25 21.92 -12.82 -9.00
CA LYS A 25 21.76 -14.27 -9.22
C LYS A 25 21.85 -15.11 -7.94
N ARG A 26 22.20 -14.52 -6.79
CA ARG A 26 22.45 -15.28 -5.54
C ARG A 26 21.15 -15.64 -4.85
N ILE A 27 20.23 -14.68 -4.73
CA ILE A 27 18.99 -14.83 -3.96
C ILE A 27 17.88 -14.07 -4.68
N ASP A 28 16.73 -14.70 -4.82
CA ASP A 28 15.48 -14.06 -5.24
C ASP A 28 14.31 -14.73 -4.50
N GLN A 29 13.88 -14.11 -3.41
CA GLN A 29 12.80 -14.64 -2.58
C GLN A 29 11.73 -13.58 -2.37
N LYS A 30 10.47 -14.02 -2.34
CA LYS A 30 9.34 -13.17 -1.98
C LYS A 30 8.49 -13.83 -0.92
N THR A 31 7.99 -13.03 0.00
CA THR A 31 7.06 -13.50 1.04
C THR A 31 5.93 -12.49 1.27
N LYS A 32 4.85 -12.95 1.89
CA LYS A 32 3.73 -12.10 2.31
C LYS A 32 4.05 -11.43 3.64
N THR A 33 3.63 -10.18 3.80
CA THR A 33 3.85 -9.44 5.05
C THR A 33 2.76 -9.70 6.11
N GLY A 34 1.72 -10.48 5.79
CA GLY A 34 0.53 -10.65 6.64
C GLY A 34 -0.46 -9.47 6.57
N ILE A 35 -0.05 -8.34 6.00
CA ILE A 35 -0.88 -7.14 5.85
C ILE A 35 -1.58 -7.16 4.49
N SER A 36 -2.84 -6.73 4.46
CA SER A 36 -3.62 -6.60 3.23
C SER A 36 -4.16 -5.19 3.07
N THR A 37 -4.25 -4.72 1.83
CA THR A 37 -4.73 -3.38 1.46
C THR A 37 -5.62 -3.47 0.23
N GLN A 38 -6.45 -2.46 -0.02
CA GLN A 38 -7.08 -2.34 -1.33
C GLN A 38 -6.03 -1.91 -2.38
N TYR A 39 -6.20 -2.35 -3.63
CA TYR A 39 -5.24 -2.04 -4.70
C TYR A 39 -5.15 -0.53 -5.01
N ASN A 40 -6.28 0.17 -4.96
CA ASN A 40 -6.39 1.62 -5.18
C ASN A 40 -5.69 2.46 -4.09
N GLU A 41 -5.58 1.92 -2.87
CA GLU A 41 -4.95 2.53 -1.71
C GLU A 41 -3.44 2.30 -1.67
N TRP A 42 -2.89 1.44 -2.54
CA TRP A 42 -1.44 1.25 -2.63
C TRP A 42 -0.77 2.28 -3.55
N SER A 43 0.36 2.83 -3.12
CA SER A 43 1.25 3.66 -3.94
C SER A 43 2.43 2.80 -4.41
N ALA A 44 2.46 2.44 -5.70
CA ALA A 44 3.55 1.64 -6.27
C ALA A 44 4.89 2.38 -6.30
N SER A 45 4.87 3.70 -6.53
CA SER A 45 6.08 4.53 -6.56
C SER A 45 6.70 4.69 -5.18
N LYS A 46 5.87 4.96 -4.15
CA LYS A 46 6.33 5.16 -2.78
C LYS A 46 6.38 3.86 -1.95
N GLN A 47 5.97 2.73 -2.55
CA GLN A 47 5.93 1.40 -1.92
C GLN A 47 5.20 1.39 -0.56
N ARG A 48 4.09 2.12 -0.45
CA ARG A 48 3.35 2.31 0.81
C ARG A 48 1.86 2.54 0.59
N ILE A 49 1.07 2.43 1.65
CA ILE A 49 -0.34 2.81 1.64
C ILE A 49 -0.46 4.33 1.46
N LYS A 50 -1.38 4.76 0.60
CA LYS A 50 -1.71 6.17 0.39
C LYS A 50 -2.36 6.71 1.66
N ILE A 51 -1.74 7.72 2.24
CA ILE A 51 -2.34 8.48 3.33
C ILE A 51 -3.43 9.35 2.70
N LYS A 52 -4.68 9.07 3.03
CA LYS A 52 -5.81 9.96 2.73
C LYS A 52 -6.21 10.64 4.03
N PRO A 53 -6.48 11.95 4.02
CA PRO A 53 -7.13 12.58 5.16
C PRO A 53 -8.56 12.03 5.27
N ASP A 54 -8.86 11.32 6.35
CA ASP A 54 -10.22 11.00 6.74
C ASP A 54 -10.78 12.17 7.54
N SER A 55 -11.16 13.24 6.85
CA SER A 55 -12.06 14.24 7.43
C SER A 55 -12.75 15.02 6.32
N VAL A 56 -14.06 14.83 6.22
CA VAL A 56 -14.97 15.90 5.83
C VAL A 56 -14.63 17.05 6.78
N ASN A 57 -14.01 18.11 6.28
CA ASN A 57 -13.74 19.31 7.06
C ASN A 57 -15.10 19.82 7.57
N THR A 58 -15.38 19.66 8.86
CA THR A 58 -16.57 20.20 9.51
C THR A 58 -16.52 21.72 9.69
N ASP A 59 -15.50 22.38 9.12
CA ASP A 59 -15.34 23.83 9.16
C ASP A 59 -16.35 24.59 8.30
N GLU A 60 -17.16 23.90 7.48
CA GLU A 60 -18.31 24.54 6.80
C GLU A 60 -19.52 24.79 7.74
N LEU A 61 -19.53 24.28 8.98
CA LEU A 61 -20.65 24.48 9.92
C LEU A 61 -20.66 25.85 10.61
N ASN A 62 -19.57 26.60 10.60
CA ASN A 62 -19.47 27.89 11.30
C ASN A 62 -19.74 29.14 10.45
N ASN A 63 -20.10 29.00 9.17
CA ASN A 63 -20.48 30.15 8.32
C ASN A 63 -21.97 30.55 8.43
N LYS A 64 -22.64 30.24 9.55
CA LYS A 64 -24.05 30.60 9.81
C LYS A 64 -24.30 31.24 11.19
N LEU A 65 -23.29 31.87 11.79
CA LEU A 65 -23.47 32.70 12.99
C LEU A 65 -23.39 34.19 12.62
#